data_AF-A0A2E7ECJ5-F1
#
_entry.id   AF-A0A2E7ECJ5-F1
#
_cell.length_a   1.000
_cell.length_b   1.000
_cell.length_c   1.000
_cell.angle_alpha   90.00
_cell.angle_beta   90.00
_cell.angle_gamma   90.00
#
_symmetry.space_group_name_H-M   'P 1'
#
loop_
_entity.id
_entity.type
_entity.pdbx_description
1 polymer ?
#
loop_
_entity_poly.entity_id
_entity_poly.type
_entity_poly.pdbx_seq_one_letter_code
_entity_poly.pdbx_strand_id
1 'polypeptide(L)'
;MSVQPEDRNTIDMFSGPRRGRPKSSPYDRRTQSRFNKRFQRQRDKENGLQRVEVKLEADIIEAMDDSCAALGLTRKDVISEALRQWLHI
;
A
#
# COMPACT_ATOMS: atom_id res chain seq x y z
N MET A 1 41.82 11.09 35.80
CA MET A 1 41.24 10.25 34.72
C MET A 1 41.31 11.05 33.44
N SER A 2 42.33 10.79 32.61
CA SER A 2 42.54 11.48 31.33
C SER A 2 41.47 11.03 30.33
N VAL A 3 40.64 11.96 29.88
CA VAL A 3 39.70 11.72 28.77
C VAL A 3 40.53 11.59 27.50
N GLN A 4 40.60 10.39 26.95
CA GLN A 4 41.22 10.17 25.65
C GLN A 4 40.34 10.86 24.58
N PRO A 5 40.88 11.76 23.76
CA PRO A 5 40.12 12.33 22.66
C PRO A 5 39.89 11.21 21.65
N GLU A 6 38.62 10.86 21.44
CA GLU A 6 38.20 9.90 20.45
C GLU A 6 38.89 10.23 19.11
N ASP A 7 39.65 9.27 18.60
CA ASP A 7 40.37 9.41 17.34
C ASP A 7 39.37 9.42 16.18
N ARG A 8 38.81 10.61 15.90
CA ARG A 8 37.73 10.84 14.93
C ARG A 8 38.14 10.60 13.46
N ASN A 9 39.41 10.28 13.22
CA ASN A 9 39.97 10.15 11.87
C ASN A 9 40.17 8.69 11.45
N THR A 10 40.09 7.72 12.37
CA THR A 10 40.17 6.30 12.00
C THR A 10 38.80 5.83 11.52
N ILE A 11 38.66 5.62 10.20
CA ILE A 11 37.48 5.00 9.60
C ILE A 11 37.38 3.57 10.14
N ASP A 12 36.36 3.29 10.94
CA ASP A 12 36.10 1.95 11.48
C ASP A 12 35.75 0.97 10.35
N MET A 13 36.75 0.20 9.91
CA MET A 13 36.64 -0.80 8.84
C MET A 13 35.80 -2.02 9.24
N PHE A 14 35.44 -2.15 10.51
CA PHE A 14 34.63 -3.26 11.03
C PHE A 14 33.17 -2.85 11.30
N SER A 15 32.82 -1.57 11.10
CA SER A 15 31.44 -1.11 11.20
C SER A 15 30.61 -1.62 10.01
N GLY A 16 29.59 -2.44 10.31
CA GLY A 16 28.62 -2.88 9.30
C GLY A 16 27.84 -1.71 8.69
N PRO A 17 27.26 -1.86 7.47
CA PRO A 17 26.60 -0.76 6.79
C PRO A 17 25.49 -0.17 7.68
N ARG A 18 25.55 1.14 7.96
CA ARG A 18 24.52 1.85 8.72
C ARG A 18 23.16 1.65 8.04
N ARG A 19 22.15 1.24 8.82
CA ARG A 19 20.75 1.11 8.36
C ARG A 19 20.19 2.49 8.01
N GLY A 20 20.51 2.97 6.81
CA GLY A 20 19.98 4.22 6.27
C GLY A 20 18.57 4.09 5.71
N ARG A 21 18.07 5.20 5.17
CA ARG A 21 16.83 5.28 4.38
C ARG A 21 16.76 4.10 3.40
N PRO A 22 15.63 3.38 3.28
CA PRO A 22 15.49 2.31 2.31
C PRO A 22 15.95 2.83 0.95
N LYS A 23 16.88 2.11 0.30
CA LYS A 23 17.30 2.44 -1.07
C LYS A 23 16.01 2.62 -1.87
N SER A 24 15.84 3.79 -2.48
CA SER A 24 14.87 3.97 -3.55
C SER A 24 14.95 2.74 -4.45
N SER A 25 13.80 2.15 -4.79
CA SER A 25 13.75 0.87 -5.48
C SER A 25 14.81 0.81 -6.57
N PRO A 26 15.62 -0.26 -6.64
CA PRO A 26 16.69 -0.37 -7.64
C PRO A 26 16.16 -0.46 -9.07
N TYR A 27 14.83 -0.54 -9.22
CA TYR A 27 14.14 -0.57 -10.49
C TYR A 27 13.65 0.82 -10.89
N ASP A 28 13.64 1.07 -12.20
CA ASP A 28 12.93 2.20 -12.77
C ASP A 28 11.44 2.19 -12.37
N ARG A 29 10.82 3.38 -12.30
CA ARG A 29 9.44 3.60 -11.85
C ARG A 29 8.43 2.72 -12.59
N ARG A 30 8.62 2.51 -13.90
CA ARG A 30 7.74 1.67 -14.72
C ARG A 30 7.80 0.21 -14.26
N THR A 31 9.00 -0.29 -14.02
CA THR A 31 9.25 -1.66 -13.57
C THR A 31 8.78 -1.86 -12.13
N GLN A 32 9.06 -0.90 -11.24
CA GLN A 32 8.56 -0.91 -9.87
C GLN A 32 7.03 -0.95 -9.81
N SER A 33 6.35 -0.14 -10.62
CA SER A 33 4.87 -0.12 -10.67
C SER A 33 4.29 -1.47 -11.13
N ARG A 34 4.96 -2.16 -12.06
CA ARG A 34 4.57 -3.51 -12.49
C ARG A 34 4.71 -4.53 -11.36
N PHE A 35 5.83 -4.52 -10.65
CA PHE A 35 6.05 -5.41 -9.50
C PHE A 35 5.03 -5.14 -8.39
N ASN A 36 4.81 -3.87 -8.02
CA ASN A 36 3.85 -3.50 -6.99
C ASN A 36 2.43 -4.00 -7.33
N LYS A 37 1.98 -3.82 -8.57
CA LYS A 37 0.68 -4.33 -9.03
C LYS A 37 0.62 -5.87 -8.98
N ARG A 38 1.71 -6.56 -9.35
CA ARG A 38 1.77 -8.02 -9.27
C ARG A 38 1.68 -8.52 -7.84
N PHE A 39 2.45 -7.94 -6.92
CA PHE A 39 2.41 -8.30 -5.49
C PHE A 39 1.05 -7.98 -4.88
N GLN A 40 0.43 -6.86 -5.25
CA GLN A 40 -0.93 -6.54 -4.82
C GLN A 40 -1.92 -7.63 -5.25
N ARG A 41 -1.90 -8.03 -6.53
CA ARG A 41 -2.77 -9.11 -7.04
C ARG A 41 -2.50 -10.45 -6.35
N GLN A 42 -1.24 -10.78 -6.10
CA GLN A 42 -0.86 -12.01 -5.40
C GLN A 42 -1.40 -12.03 -3.97
N ARG A 43 -1.21 -10.92 -3.23
CA ARG A 43 -1.74 -10.76 -1.87
C ARG A 43 -3.26 -10.78 -1.83
N ASP A 44 -3.92 -10.10 -2.76
CA ASP A 44 -5.38 -10.10 -2.86
C ASP A 44 -5.89 -11.55 -3.06
N LYS A 45 -5.23 -12.33 -3.92
CA LYS A 45 -5.56 -13.75 -4.17
C LYS A 45 -5.32 -14.63 -2.94
N GLU A 46 -4.19 -14.47 -2.25
CA GLU A 46 -3.86 -15.22 -1.03
C GLU A 46 -4.87 -14.97 0.09
N ASN A 47 -5.41 -13.74 0.17
CA ASN A 47 -6.46 -13.37 1.12
C ASN A 47 -7.88 -13.78 0.67
N GLY A 48 -8.02 -14.47 -0.47
CA GLY A 48 -9.32 -14.90 -1.01
C GLY A 48 -10.13 -13.78 -1.68
N LEU A 49 -9.55 -12.60 -1.92
CA LEU A 49 -10.25 -11.51 -2.59
C LEU A 49 -10.25 -11.74 -4.11
N GLN A 50 -11.41 -11.50 -4.72
CA GLN A 50 -11.57 -11.48 -6.17
C GLN A 50 -11.93 -10.07 -6.64
N ARG A 51 -11.50 -9.71 -7.85
CA ARG A 51 -11.80 -8.41 -8.46
C ARG A 51 -12.94 -8.58 -9.45
N VAL A 52 -13.97 -7.76 -9.30
CA VAL A 52 -15.10 -7.68 -10.22
C VAL A 52 -15.02 -6.30 -10.89
N GLU A 53 -15.04 -6.30 -12.22
CA GLU A 53 -15.09 -5.07 -13.03
C GLU A 53 -16.53 -4.93 -13.59
N VAL A 54 -17.17 -3.80 -13.33
CA VAL A 54 -18.57 -3.53 -13.72
C VAL A 54 -18.66 -2.16 -14.37
N LYS A 55 -19.48 -2.05 -15.41
CA LYS A 55 -19.89 -0.76 -15.99
C LYS A 55 -21.20 -0.35 -15.37
N LEU A 56 -21.23 0.84 -14.79
CA LEU A 56 -22.41 1.43 -14.15
C LEU A 56 -22.69 2.78 -14.81
N GLU A 57 -23.93 3.23 -14.69
CA GLU A 57 -24.33 4.57 -15.12
C GLU A 57 -23.66 5.63 -14.23
N ALA A 58 -23.43 6.82 -14.80
CA ALA A 58 -22.63 7.86 -14.15
C ALA A 58 -23.30 8.44 -12.89
N ASP A 59 -24.62 8.58 -12.94
CA ASP A 59 -25.48 9.00 -11.84
C ASP A 59 -25.42 8.03 -10.65
N ILE A 60 -25.38 6.72 -10.91
CA ILE A 60 -25.20 5.70 -9.86
C ILE A 60 -23.85 5.87 -9.16
N ILE A 61 -22.79 6.16 -9.91
CA ILE A 61 -21.45 6.39 -9.35
C ILE A 61 -21.43 7.66 -8.50
N GLU A 62 -22.08 8.73 -8.95
CA GLU A 62 -22.19 10.00 -8.23
C GLU A 62 -22.94 9.82 -6.90
N ALA A 63 -24.11 9.19 -6.92
CA ALA A 63 -24.89 8.90 -5.70
C ALA A 63 -24.12 7.99 -4.72
N MET A 64 -23.32 7.05 -5.25
CA MET A 64 -22.46 6.21 -4.43
C MET A 64 -21.32 7.01 -3.78
N ASP A 65 -20.71 7.96 -4.49
CA ASP A 65 -19.67 8.83 -3.94
C ASP A 65 -20.20 9.72 -2.81
N ASP A 66 -21.38 10.29 -2.97
CA ASP A 66 -22.04 11.08 -1.93
C ASP A 66 -22.29 10.24 -0.67
N SER A 67 -22.75 9.01 -0.87
CA SER A 67 -22.96 8.05 0.22
C SER A 67 -21.65 7.68 0.91
N CYS A 68 -20.57 7.46 0.14
CA CYS A 68 -19.24 7.19 0.67
C CYS A 68 -18.73 8.36 1.51
N ALA A 69 -18.91 9.60 1.03
CA ALA A 69 -18.51 10.81 1.74
C ALA A 69 -19.30 11.01 3.04
N ALA A 70 -20.62 10.78 3.01
CA ALA A 70 -21.47 10.89 4.20
C ALA A 70 -21.14 9.84 5.27
N LEU A 71 -20.81 8.62 4.86
CA LEU A 71 -20.48 7.52 5.77
C LEU A 71 -19.00 7.47 6.18
N GLY A 72 -18.13 8.24 5.52
CA GLY A 72 -16.67 8.16 5.71
C GLY A 72 -16.07 6.81 5.28
N LEU A 73 -16.72 6.12 4.35
CA LEU A 73 -16.34 4.78 3.88
C LEU A 73 -15.75 4.83 2.47
N THR A 74 -14.95 3.83 2.11
CA THR A 74 -14.49 3.71 0.73
C THR A 74 -15.58 3.07 -0.14
N ARG A 75 -15.55 3.33 -1.46
CA ARG A 75 -16.44 2.67 -2.44
C ARG A 75 -16.46 1.15 -2.29
N LYS A 76 -15.29 0.54 -2.02
CA LYS A 76 -15.16 -0.90 -1.79
C LYS A 76 -16.01 -1.34 -0.60
N ASP A 77 -15.97 -0.59 0.50
CA ASP A 77 -16.65 -0.96 1.74
C ASP A 77 -18.16 -0.83 1.56
N VAL A 78 -18.63 0.27 0.96
CA VAL A 78 -20.06 0.48 0.67
C VAL A 78 -20.61 -0.62 -0.25
N ILE A 79 -19.90 -0.95 -1.34
CA ILE A 79 -20.32 -2.03 -2.25
C ILE A 79 -20.31 -3.38 -1.52
N SER A 80 -19.28 -3.65 -0.72
CA SER A 80 -19.20 -4.91 0.03
C SER A 80 -20.36 -5.05 1.02
N GLU A 81 -20.72 -3.99 1.73
CA GLU A 81 -21.81 -4.01 2.71
C GLU A 81 -23.17 -4.14 2.04
N ALA A 82 -23.39 -3.39 0.94
CA ALA A 82 -24.61 -3.50 0.15
C ALA A 82 -24.81 -4.92 -0.41
N LEU A 83 -23.75 -5.56 -0.91
CA LEU A 83 -23.81 -6.93 -1.41
C LEU A 83 -24.06 -7.94 -0.29
N ARG A 84 -23.43 -7.77 0.88
CA ARG A 84 -23.69 -8.58 2.08
C ARG A 84 -25.14 -8.51 2.51
N GLN A 85 -25.67 -7.29 2.62
CA GLN A 85 -27.06 -7.04 2.98
C GLN A 85 -28.02 -7.67 1.97
N TRP A 86 -27.76 -7.51 0.66
CA TRP A 86 -28.61 -8.05 -0.40
C TRP A 86 -28.58 -9.59 -0.50
N LEU A 87 -27.41 -10.20 -0.28
CA LEU A 87 -27.23 -11.65 -0.31
C LEU A 87 -27.56 -12.32 1.04
N HIS A 88 -27.86 -11.54 2.08
CA HIS A 88 -28.09 -12.00 3.44
C HIS A 88 -26.91 -12.82 4.02
N ILE A 89 -25.67 -12.35 3.81
CA ILE A 89 -24.40 -12.93 4.30
C ILE A 89 -23.58 -11.93 5.10
#